data_AF-A0A7G2C4T1-F1
#
_entry.id   AF-A0A7G2C4T1-F1
#
_cell.length_a   1.000
_cell.length_b   1.000
_cell.length_c   1.000
_cell.angle_alpha   90.00
_cell.angle_beta   90.00
_cell.angle_gamma   90.00
#
_symmetry.space_group_name_H-M   'P 1'
#
loop_
_entity.id
_entity.type
_entity.pdbx_description
1 polymer ?
#
loop_
_entity_poly.entity_id
_entity_poly.type
_entity_poly.pdbx_seq_one_letter_code
_entity_poly.pdbx_strand_id
1 'polypeptide(L)'
;MFARSFVRNARIPVALFNTKHFQSRHKMVVSPKEFTSVFSEILSPQDRLLRQSTVGGGSNRVLVLDRLQQVKGVYYPVLCLPHPSALSSAEEGTLGVPVSKYLEKVAPVTPPTTGRKKVKPVYPSTLVILSHPNGVAFAVFSGEGTYTVKLQNFHIARGEDEKGSAATASSQEAPAAPTDAMIGASKQLLKSLSAEYTKHIQPCSTFYFVVRDKKASMTLSTIASIADNAKEELGLPFSFSDSRWVQMSDVVFHGSRNVSLYSNEESVDSAALLQAVTHGTLEVDYVPKKKEDAPSQPAASG
;
A
#
# COMPACT_ATOMS: atom_id res chain seq x y z
N MET A 1 -9.92 50.76 7.89
CA MET A 1 -9.46 49.79 6.86
C MET A 1 -9.17 48.47 7.56
N PHE A 2 -10.09 47.50 7.50
CA PHE A 2 -9.84 46.17 8.06
C PHE A 2 -9.41 45.24 6.93
N ALA A 3 -8.11 44.92 6.89
CA ALA A 3 -7.56 43.92 6.00
C ALA A 3 -8.15 42.55 6.38
N ARG A 4 -8.98 42.00 5.50
CA ARG A 4 -9.50 40.65 5.63
C ARG A 4 -8.33 39.68 5.47
N SER A 5 -7.94 39.06 6.59
CA SER A 5 -7.07 37.89 6.57
C SER A 5 -7.80 36.76 5.84
N PHE A 6 -7.43 36.54 4.58
CA PHE A 6 -7.84 35.34 3.85
C PHE A 6 -7.07 34.18 4.46
N VAL A 7 -7.78 33.33 5.21
CA VAL A 7 -7.28 32.03 5.66
C VAL A 7 -6.96 31.21 4.40
N ARG A 8 -5.69 31.19 4.00
CA ARG A 8 -5.16 30.44 2.83
C ARG A 8 -5.07 28.93 3.05
N ASN A 9 -5.50 28.43 4.20
CA ASN A 9 -5.60 27.00 4.46
C ASN A 9 -7.05 26.60 4.25
N ALA A 10 -7.40 26.18 3.03
CA ALA A 10 -8.61 25.40 2.82
C ALA A 10 -8.56 24.23 3.80
N ARG A 11 -9.45 24.22 4.81
CA ARG A 11 -9.61 23.06 5.68
C ARG A 11 -10.00 21.91 4.77
N ILE A 12 -9.06 20.99 4.53
CA ILE A 12 -9.35 19.75 3.83
C ILE A 12 -10.45 19.07 4.64
N PRO A 13 -11.64 18.83 4.08
CA PRO A 13 -12.67 18.07 4.77
C PRO A 13 -12.14 16.65 4.96
N VAL A 14 -11.58 16.39 6.13
CA VAL A 14 -11.22 15.04 6.57
C VAL A 14 -12.50 14.43 7.11
N ALA A 15 -13.10 13.49 6.38
CA ALA A 15 -14.19 12.69 6.90
C ALA A 15 -13.65 11.94 8.13
N LEU A 16 -13.95 12.45 9.33
CA LEU A 16 -13.49 11.88 10.59
C LEU A 16 -14.40 10.71 10.93
N PHE A 17 -14.18 9.60 10.21
CA PHE A 17 -14.95 8.39 10.39
C PHE A 17 -14.45 7.62 11.61
N ASN A 18 -15.34 7.46 12.60
CA ASN A 18 -15.12 6.57 13.72
C ASN A 18 -15.80 5.23 13.43
N THR A 19 -14.99 4.17 13.32
CA THR A 19 -15.47 2.80 13.06
C THR A 19 -16.44 2.27 14.11
N LYS A 20 -16.57 2.93 15.28
CA LYS A 20 -17.63 2.62 16.26
C LYS A 20 -19.04 2.67 15.64
N HIS A 21 -19.24 3.43 14.57
CA HIS A 21 -20.52 3.56 13.88
C HIS A 21 -20.65 2.65 12.65
N PHE A 22 -19.59 1.93 12.26
CA PHE A 22 -19.61 0.97 11.17
C PHE A 22 -19.60 -0.45 11.71
N GLN A 23 -20.70 -1.15 11.49
CA GLN A 23 -20.79 -2.58 11.77
C GLN A 23 -20.77 -3.31 10.43
N SER A 24 -19.62 -3.85 10.05
CA SER A 24 -19.53 -4.68 8.85
C SER A 24 -20.43 -5.91 9.04
N ARG A 25 -21.38 -6.07 8.12
CA ARG A 25 -22.25 -7.25 8.11
C ARG A 25 -21.69 -8.33 7.21
N HIS A 26 -20.91 -7.93 6.21
CA HIS A 26 -20.31 -8.83 5.24
C HIS A 26 -18.83 -8.51 5.05
N LYS A 27 -18.01 -9.56 5.06
CA LYS A 27 -16.58 -9.51 4.82
C LYS A 27 -16.25 -10.44 3.67
N MET A 28 -15.70 -9.87 2.60
CA MET A 28 -15.27 -10.60 1.42
C MET A 28 -13.74 -10.57 1.36
N VAL A 29 -13.13 -11.73 1.23
CA VAL A 29 -11.71 -11.84 0.91
C VAL A 29 -11.55 -11.50 -0.57
N VAL A 30 -10.56 -10.68 -0.88
CA VAL A 30 -10.26 -10.23 -2.24
C VAL A 30 -8.84 -10.65 -2.59
N SER A 31 -8.70 -11.34 -3.72
CA SER A 31 -7.44 -11.73 -4.33
C SER A 31 -7.19 -10.92 -5.60
N PRO A 32 -5.95 -10.84 -6.12
CA PRO A 32 -5.66 -10.17 -7.39
C PRO A 32 -6.53 -10.65 -8.56
N LYS A 33 -6.81 -11.96 -8.59
CA LYS A 33 -7.58 -12.61 -9.67
C LYS A 33 -9.06 -12.25 -9.65
N GLU A 34 -9.63 -12.10 -8.46
CA GLU A 34 -11.06 -11.85 -8.26
C GLU A 34 -11.36 -10.37 -7.97
N PHE A 35 -10.32 -9.54 -7.91
CA PHE A 35 -10.41 -8.13 -7.51
C PHE A 35 -11.47 -7.38 -8.32
N THR A 36 -11.33 -7.39 -9.65
CA THR A 36 -12.20 -6.64 -10.56
C THR A 36 -13.64 -7.13 -10.52
N SER A 37 -13.86 -8.44 -10.43
CA SER A 37 -15.21 -9.00 -10.37
C SER A 37 -15.91 -8.64 -9.06
N VAL A 38 -15.24 -8.82 -7.92
CA VAL A 38 -15.80 -8.49 -6.60
C VAL A 38 -16.13 -7.01 -6.51
N PHE A 39 -15.23 -6.13 -6.93
CA PHE A 39 -15.48 -4.68 -6.88
C PHE A 39 -16.62 -4.26 -7.79
N SER A 40 -16.71 -4.81 -9.00
CA SER A 40 -17.76 -4.46 -9.95
C SER A 40 -19.14 -5.01 -9.57
N GLU A 41 -19.19 -6.15 -8.87
CA GLU A 41 -20.45 -6.76 -8.41
C GLU A 41 -21.00 -6.05 -7.16
N ILE A 42 -20.12 -5.66 -6.24
CA ILE A 42 -20.51 -5.17 -4.90
C ILE A 42 -20.60 -3.64 -4.84
N LEU A 43 -19.73 -2.93 -5.56
CA LEU A 43 -19.65 -1.48 -5.50
C LEU A 43 -20.26 -0.82 -6.75
N SER A 44 -20.85 0.35 -6.55
CA SER A 44 -21.28 1.18 -7.66
C SER A 44 -20.05 1.80 -8.32
N PRO A 45 -20.00 1.93 -9.66
CA PRO A 45 -18.90 2.61 -10.35
C PRO A 45 -18.64 4.04 -9.87
N GLN A 46 -19.66 4.68 -9.28
CA GLN A 46 -19.62 6.05 -8.76
C GLN A 46 -19.29 6.13 -7.27
N ASP A 47 -19.23 4.99 -6.57
CA ASP A 47 -18.70 4.96 -5.21
C ASP A 47 -17.24 5.42 -5.23
N ARG A 48 -16.76 5.97 -4.13
CA ARG A 48 -15.42 6.56 -4.03
C ARG A 48 -14.57 5.85 -2.99
N LEU A 49 -13.31 5.66 -3.34
CA LEU A 49 -12.29 5.06 -2.50
C LEU A 49 -11.45 6.19 -1.88
N LEU A 50 -11.64 6.43 -0.58
CA LEU A 50 -10.96 7.48 0.16
C LEU A 50 -10.02 6.87 1.22
N ARG A 51 -8.74 7.23 1.19
CA ARG A 51 -7.81 6.82 2.25
C ARG A 51 -8.21 7.46 3.58
N GLN A 52 -8.38 6.66 4.62
CA GLN A 52 -8.83 7.16 5.92
C GLN A 52 -7.75 8.00 6.63
N SER A 53 -6.51 7.51 6.63
CA SER A 53 -5.40 8.14 7.33
C SER A 53 -4.10 7.95 6.56
N THR A 54 -3.19 8.90 6.67
CA THR A 54 -1.82 8.78 6.16
C THR A 54 -0.87 8.07 7.13
N VAL A 55 -1.28 7.93 8.40
CA VAL A 55 -0.43 7.42 9.49
C VAL A 55 -1.16 6.43 10.41
N GLY A 56 -0.40 5.56 11.08
CA GLY A 56 -0.89 4.70 12.15
C GLY A 56 -1.75 3.53 11.65
N GLY A 57 -2.51 2.89 12.55
CA GLY A 57 -3.30 1.69 12.22
C GLY A 57 -4.50 1.92 11.28
N GLY A 58 -4.80 3.17 10.91
CA GLY A 58 -5.77 3.51 9.87
C GLY A 58 -5.15 3.73 8.48
N SER A 59 -3.82 3.66 8.36
CA SER A 59 -3.11 3.92 7.11
C SER A 59 -3.31 2.87 6.03
N ASN A 60 -3.72 1.66 6.44
CA ASN A 60 -4.06 0.55 5.57
C ASN A 60 -5.56 0.48 5.24
N ARG A 61 -6.36 1.46 5.64
CA ARG A 61 -7.82 1.47 5.44
C ARG A 61 -8.21 2.47 4.37
N VAL A 62 -9.04 2.00 3.45
CA VAL A 62 -9.69 2.81 2.44
C VAL A 62 -11.19 2.75 2.68
N LEU A 63 -11.80 3.90 2.97
CA LEU A 63 -13.24 4.03 3.08
C LEU A 63 -13.87 3.94 1.70
N VAL A 64 -14.99 3.22 1.62
CA VAL A 64 -15.85 3.20 0.45
C VAL A 64 -17.02 4.14 0.74
N LEU A 65 -17.09 5.23 -0.02
CA LEU A 65 -18.10 6.25 0.10
C LEU A 65 -19.13 6.10 -1.01
N ASP A 66 -20.40 6.26 -0.69
CA ASP A 66 -21.46 6.33 -1.70
C ASP A 66 -21.52 7.72 -2.37
N ARG A 67 -22.53 7.91 -3.24
CA ARG A 67 -22.76 9.19 -3.93
C ARG A 67 -23.13 10.35 -2.98
N LEU A 68 -23.58 10.04 -1.77
CA LEU A 68 -23.93 11.01 -0.73
C LEU A 68 -22.79 11.23 0.27
N GLN A 69 -21.58 10.72 -0.03
CA GLN A 69 -20.41 10.79 0.84
C GLN A 69 -20.59 10.04 2.18
N GLN A 70 -21.50 9.07 2.22
CA GLN A 70 -21.70 8.20 3.38
C GLN A 70 -20.81 6.97 3.25
N VAL A 71 -20.22 6.54 4.37
CA VAL A 71 -19.41 5.32 4.38
C VAL A 71 -20.32 4.11 4.32
N LYS A 72 -20.20 3.34 3.24
CA LYS A 72 -20.88 2.05 3.04
C LYS A 72 -19.97 0.84 3.24
N GLY A 73 -18.66 1.07 3.31
CA GLY A 73 -17.70 -0.01 3.43
C GLY A 73 -16.29 0.43 3.78
N VAL A 74 -15.46 -0.56 4.08
CA VAL A 74 -14.02 -0.43 4.31
C VAL A 74 -13.30 -1.46 3.46
N TYR A 75 -12.44 -0.98 2.58
CA TYR A 75 -11.51 -1.76 1.79
C TYR A 75 -10.13 -1.77 2.47
N TYR A 76 -9.61 -2.97 2.70
CA TYR A 76 -8.24 -3.24 3.09
C TYR A 76 -7.47 -3.70 1.85
N PRO A 77 -6.53 -2.89 1.33
CA PRO A 77 -5.98 -3.12 0.01
C PRO A 77 -5.17 -4.39 -0.18
N VAL A 78 -5.34 -5.00 -1.36
CA VAL A 78 -4.39 -5.99 -1.89
C VAL A 78 -3.11 -5.24 -2.28
N LEU A 79 -2.02 -5.43 -1.54
CA LEU A 79 -0.82 -4.59 -1.68
C LEU A 79 -0.02 -4.83 -2.97
N CYS A 80 -0.26 -5.93 -3.70
CA CYS A 80 0.34 -6.06 -5.04
C CYS A 80 -0.36 -5.19 -6.10
N LEU A 81 -1.51 -4.59 -5.79
CA LEU A 81 -2.23 -3.64 -6.64
C LEU A 81 -1.92 -2.17 -6.25
N PRO A 82 -2.06 -1.23 -7.20
CA PRO A 82 -1.96 0.20 -6.90
C PRO A 82 -2.82 0.62 -5.71
N HIS A 83 -2.29 1.44 -4.80
CA HIS A 83 -3.10 2.01 -3.73
C HIS A 83 -4.00 3.12 -4.28
N PRO A 84 -5.28 3.22 -3.90
CA PRO A 84 -6.16 4.28 -4.39
C PRO A 84 -5.58 5.70 -4.22
N SER A 85 -4.94 5.98 -3.08
CA SER A 85 -4.33 7.30 -2.83
C SER A 85 -3.07 7.60 -3.66
N ALA A 86 -2.41 6.59 -4.21
CA ALA A 86 -1.26 6.81 -5.10
C ALA A 86 -1.71 7.20 -6.51
N LEU A 87 -2.99 6.97 -6.83
CA LEU A 87 -3.60 7.23 -8.12
C LEU A 87 -4.48 8.49 -8.14
N SER A 88 -4.76 9.07 -6.97
CA SER A 88 -5.63 10.23 -6.84
C SER A 88 -4.95 11.51 -7.31
N SER A 89 -5.67 12.34 -8.08
CA SER A 89 -5.32 13.74 -8.24
C SER A 89 -5.42 14.49 -6.90
N ALA A 90 -4.94 15.74 -6.83
CA ALA A 90 -5.04 16.55 -5.62
C ALA A 90 -6.48 16.71 -5.10
N GLU A 91 -7.46 16.85 -6.01
CA GLU A 91 -8.88 16.93 -5.68
C GLU A 91 -9.45 15.58 -5.21
N GLU A 92 -9.05 14.49 -5.87
CA GLU A 92 -9.45 13.12 -5.50
C GLU A 92 -8.79 12.66 -4.20
N GLY A 93 -7.67 13.26 -3.79
CA GLY A 93 -7.06 13.02 -2.49
C GLY A 93 -7.98 13.41 -1.33
N THR A 94 -8.93 14.32 -1.58
CA THR A 94 -9.91 14.78 -0.59
C THR A 94 -11.24 14.05 -0.71
N LEU A 95 -11.74 13.86 -1.94
CA LEU A 95 -13.07 13.28 -2.18
C LEU A 95 -13.07 11.77 -2.42
N GLY A 96 -11.89 11.18 -2.61
CA GLY A 96 -11.73 9.78 -2.98
C GLY A 96 -11.79 9.55 -4.49
N VAL A 97 -11.18 8.46 -4.93
CA VAL A 97 -11.11 8.02 -6.33
C VAL A 97 -12.37 7.23 -6.69
N PRO A 98 -13.10 7.58 -7.77
CA PRO A 98 -14.23 6.76 -8.21
C PRO A 98 -13.81 5.31 -8.49
N VAL A 99 -14.67 4.36 -8.13
CA VAL A 99 -14.40 2.93 -8.32
C VAL A 99 -14.14 2.61 -9.80
N SER A 100 -14.91 3.18 -10.74
CA SER A 100 -14.65 2.98 -12.18
C SER A 100 -13.23 3.37 -12.58
N LYS A 101 -12.79 4.56 -12.18
CA LYS A 101 -11.45 5.08 -12.46
C LYS A 101 -10.36 4.23 -11.81
N TYR A 102 -10.60 3.74 -10.59
CA TYR A 102 -9.67 2.85 -9.93
C TYR A 102 -9.54 1.52 -10.68
N LEU A 103 -10.67 0.92 -11.10
CA LEU A 103 -10.70 -0.31 -11.88
C LEU A 103 -9.95 -0.21 -13.21
N GLU A 104 -10.05 0.93 -13.89
CA GLU A 104 -9.26 1.19 -15.12
C GLU A 104 -7.75 1.18 -14.86
N LYS A 105 -7.30 1.63 -13.69
CA LYS A 105 -5.88 1.73 -13.34
C LYS A 105 -5.27 0.42 -12.83
N VAL A 106 -6.08 -0.47 -12.27
CA VAL A 106 -5.64 -1.83 -11.90
C VAL A 106 -5.69 -2.80 -13.07
N ALA A 107 -6.47 -2.50 -14.11
CA ALA A 107 -6.59 -3.35 -15.28
C ALA A 107 -5.25 -3.49 -16.03
N PRO A 108 -4.96 -4.68 -16.61
CA PRO A 108 -3.78 -4.88 -17.42
C PRO A 108 -3.83 -4.03 -18.69
N VAL A 109 -2.69 -3.46 -19.07
CA VAL A 109 -2.52 -2.75 -20.34
C VAL A 109 -1.86 -3.68 -21.34
N THR A 110 -2.46 -3.79 -22.53
CA THR A 110 -1.84 -4.50 -23.65
C THR A 110 -1.05 -3.48 -24.48
N PRO A 111 0.29 -3.59 -24.56
CA PRO A 111 1.08 -2.70 -25.39
C PRO A 111 0.66 -2.77 -26.86
N PRO A 112 0.67 -1.66 -27.61
CA PRO A 112 0.38 -1.68 -29.03
C PRO A 112 1.37 -2.60 -29.77
N THR A 113 0.84 -3.61 -30.44
CA THR A 113 1.63 -4.57 -31.22
C THR A 113 2.03 -3.97 -32.56
N THR A 114 3.33 -3.83 -32.81
CA THR A 114 3.90 -3.54 -34.14
C THR A 114 4.19 -4.81 -34.95
N GLY A 115 3.68 -5.99 -34.55
CA GLY A 115 3.90 -7.26 -35.25
C GLY A 115 3.02 -8.42 -34.80
N ARG A 116 3.15 -9.59 -35.47
CA ARG A 116 2.33 -10.81 -35.30
C ARG A 116 2.53 -11.59 -33.98
N LYS A 117 3.29 -11.08 -33.00
CA LYS A 117 3.48 -11.78 -31.72
C LYS A 117 2.36 -11.41 -30.74
N LYS A 118 1.70 -12.42 -30.15
CA LYS A 118 0.79 -12.21 -29.01
C LYS A 118 1.60 -11.60 -27.87
N VAL A 119 1.35 -10.33 -27.56
CA VAL A 119 1.97 -9.64 -26.42
C VAL A 119 1.16 -9.96 -25.18
N LYS A 120 1.84 -10.38 -24.11
CA LYS A 120 1.18 -10.63 -22.83
C LYS A 120 0.69 -9.30 -22.23
N PRO A 121 -0.50 -9.28 -21.60
CA PRO A 121 -0.94 -8.13 -20.83
C PRO A 121 0.09 -7.76 -19.76
N VAL A 122 0.35 -6.47 -19.60
CA VAL A 122 1.26 -5.95 -18.57
C VAL A 122 0.42 -5.36 -17.45
N TYR A 123 0.61 -5.89 -16.25
CA TYR A 123 -0.08 -5.40 -15.06
C TYR A 123 0.72 -4.30 -14.37
N PRO A 124 0.04 -3.35 -13.69
CA PRO A 124 0.74 -2.38 -12.85
C PRO A 124 1.56 -3.11 -11.79
N SER A 125 2.75 -2.60 -11.49
CA SER A 125 3.62 -3.16 -10.46
C SER A 125 3.62 -2.30 -9.20
N THR A 126 4.04 -2.89 -8.09
CA THR A 126 4.17 -2.23 -6.78
C THR A 126 5.49 -2.62 -6.14
N LEU A 127 6.17 -1.64 -5.53
CA LEU A 127 7.33 -1.88 -4.68
C LEU A 127 6.85 -1.96 -3.24
N VAL A 128 7.28 -2.98 -2.51
CA VAL A 128 7.03 -3.09 -1.07
C VAL A 128 8.38 -3.12 -0.37
N ILE A 129 8.62 -2.12 0.48
CA ILE A 129 9.76 -2.06 1.39
C ILE A 129 9.23 -2.33 2.79
N LEU A 130 9.85 -3.27 3.49
CA LEU A 130 9.55 -3.62 4.87
C LEU A 130 10.74 -3.24 5.75
N SER A 131 10.47 -2.50 6.81
CA SER A 131 11.44 -2.09 7.80
C SER A 131 11.13 -2.74 9.14
N HIS A 132 12.11 -3.42 9.71
CA HIS A 132 12.02 -4.10 11.00
C HIS A 132 13.29 -3.85 11.82
N PRO A 133 13.31 -4.16 13.13
CA PRO A 133 14.44 -3.83 13.99
C PRO A 133 15.79 -4.45 13.57
N ASN A 134 15.73 -5.59 12.87
CA ASN A 134 16.90 -6.36 12.48
C ASN A 134 17.32 -6.13 11.03
N GLY A 135 16.61 -5.27 10.28
CA GLY A 135 16.90 -5.10 8.86
C GLY A 135 15.83 -4.36 8.06
N VAL A 136 16.09 -4.31 6.76
CA VAL A 136 15.11 -3.92 5.74
C VAL A 136 15.02 -4.98 4.68
N ALA A 137 13.84 -5.14 4.12
CA ALA A 137 13.62 -6.01 2.99
C ALA A 137 12.85 -5.29 1.90
N PHE A 138 13.04 -5.67 0.64
CA PHE A 138 12.17 -5.21 -0.42
C PHE A 138 11.87 -6.29 -1.45
N ALA A 139 10.73 -6.13 -2.11
CA ALA A 139 10.33 -6.92 -3.27
C ALA A 139 9.47 -6.07 -4.20
N VAL A 140 9.39 -6.49 -5.46
CA VAL A 140 8.50 -5.87 -6.45
C VAL A 140 7.50 -6.91 -6.93
N PHE A 141 6.23 -6.53 -6.95
CA PHE A 141 5.11 -7.40 -7.31
C PHE A 141 4.40 -6.88 -8.56
N SER A 142 4.03 -7.79 -9.44
CA SER A 142 3.04 -7.56 -10.49
C SER A 142 1.64 -7.53 -9.88
N GLY A 143 0.73 -6.77 -10.48
CA GLY A 143 -0.68 -6.72 -10.12
C GLY A 143 -1.41 -8.07 -10.20
N GLU A 144 -0.83 -9.08 -10.83
CA GLU A 144 -1.34 -10.47 -10.79
C GLU A 144 -1.03 -11.21 -9.48
N GLY A 145 -0.22 -10.61 -8.59
CA GLY A 145 0.22 -11.24 -7.35
C GLY A 145 1.44 -12.14 -7.52
N THR A 146 2.37 -11.79 -8.40
CA THR A 146 3.63 -12.52 -8.60
C THR A 146 4.85 -11.62 -8.45
N TYR A 147 6.00 -12.18 -8.09
CA TYR A 147 7.25 -11.43 -8.01
C TYR A 147 7.74 -11.01 -9.41
N THR A 148 8.04 -9.72 -9.57
CA THR A 148 8.89 -9.22 -10.66
C THR A 148 10.33 -9.03 -10.20
N VAL A 149 10.53 -8.76 -8.92
CA VAL A 149 11.82 -8.83 -8.21
C VAL A 149 11.61 -9.64 -6.94
N LYS A 150 12.37 -10.73 -6.80
CA LYS A 150 12.31 -11.59 -5.60
C LYS A 150 12.78 -10.83 -4.37
N LEU A 151 12.25 -11.22 -3.20
CA LEU A 151 12.57 -10.63 -1.91
C LEU A 151 14.08 -10.56 -1.66
N GLN A 152 14.57 -9.37 -1.34
CA GLN A 152 15.93 -9.10 -0.87
C GLN A 152 15.86 -8.69 0.60
N ASN A 153 16.63 -9.34 1.46
CA ASN A 153 16.77 -8.99 2.88
C ASN A 153 18.15 -8.36 3.13
N PHE A 154 18.18 -7.25 3.84
CA PHE A 154 19.39 -6.54 4.28
C PHE A 154 19.39 -6.48 5.80
N HIS A 155 20.39 -7.11 6.40
CA HIS A 155 20.48 -7.21 7.86
C HIS A 155 21.24 -6.04 8.46
N ILE A 156 20.77 -5.57 9.60
CA ILE A 156 21.49 -4.64 10.47
C ILE A 156 22.32 -5.52 11.41
N ALA A 157 23.64 -5.51 11.27
CA ALA A 157 24.52 -6.23 12.17
C ALA A 157 24.36 -5.66 13.59
N ARG A 158 23.97 -6.50 14.56
CA ARG A 158 24.07 -6.14 15.97
C ARG A 158 25.55 -6.24 16.36
N GLY A 159 26.15 -5.14 16.80
CA GLY A 159 27.48 -5.19 17.41
C GLY A 159 27.47 -6.14 18.60
N GLU A 160 28.58 -6.84 18.83
CA GLU A 160 28.73 -7.81 19.93
C GLU A 160 28.56 -7.16 21.33
N ASP A 161 28.53 -5.84 21.41
CA ASP A 161 28.48 -5.05 22.65
C ASP A 161 27.09 -4.94 23.31
N GLU A 162 26.00 -5.36 22.66
CA GLU A 162 24.63 -5.26 23.22
C GLU A 162 24.20 -6.46 24.09
N LYS A 163 25.07 -7.46 24.30
CA LYS A 163 24.76 -8.57 25.23
C LYS A 163 24.85 -8.19 26.72
N GLY A 164 25.20 -6.94 27.06
CA GLY A 164 25.55 -6.54 28.42
C GLY A 164 24.65 -5.55 29.15
N SER A 165 23.63 -4.94 28.52
CA SER A 165 22.88 -3.86 29.18
C SER A 165 21.38 -4.14 29.29
N ALA A 166 21.00 -4.86 30.34
CA ALA A 166 19.66 -4.78 30.91
C ALA A 166 19.54 -3.43 31.66
N ALA A 167 19.32 -2.34 30.94
CA ALA A 167 19.09 -1.02 31.51
C ALA A 167 17.66 -0.55 31.24
N THR A 168 16.83 -0.73 32.27
CA THR A 168 15.77 0.18 32.73
C THR A 168 15.06 1.06 31.68
N ALA A 169 13.83 0.66 31.38
CA ALA A 169 12.82 1.52 30.79
C ALA A 169 12.53 2.72 31.71
N SER A 170 12.93 3.92 31.28
CA SER A 170 12.26 5.15 31.70
C SER A 170 12.55 6.28 30.71
N SER A 171 11.56 7.17 30.61
CA SER A 171 11.60 8.52 30.04
C SER A 171 11.27 8.69 28.55
N GLN A 172 10.49 9.74 28.31
CA GLN A 172 10.00 10.22 27.03
C GLN A 172 11.19 10.65 26.17
N GLU A 173 11.49 9.94 25.09
CA GLU A 173 12.57 10.34 24.21
C GLU A 173 12.12 10.36 22.75
N ALA A 174 12.59 11.39 22.05
CA ALA A 174 12.52 11.55 20.61
C ALA A 174 12.99 10.26 19.91
N PRO A 175 12.54 9.99 18.67
CA PRO A 175 13.05 8.84 17.91
C PRO A 175 14.58 8.91 17.89
N ALA A 176 15.24 7.87 18.44
CA ALA A 176 16.67 7.77 18.50
C ALA A 176 17.28 7.95 17.10
N ALA A 177 18.40 8.68 17.02
CA ALA A 177 19.12 8.84 15.77
C ALA A 177 19.48 7.45 15.19
N PRO A 178 19.44 7.27 13.85
CA PRO A 178 19.77 5.98 13.26
C PRO A 178 21.23 5.61 13.56
N THR A 179 21.47 4.35 13.92
CA THR A 179 22.83 3.84 14.15
C THR A 179 23.61 3.72 12.84
N ASP A 180 24.94 3.65 12.90
CA ASP A 180 25.78 3.45 11.70
C ASP A 180 25.42 2.16 10.96
N ALA A 181 25.05 1.11 11.68
CA ALA A 181 24.59 -0.14 11.09
C ALA A 181 23.26 0.02 10.32
N MET A 182 22.31 0.81 10.85
CA MET A 182 21.07 1.17 10.16
C MET A 182 21.33 2.01 8.92
N ILE A 183 22.28 2.96 9.00
CA ILE A 183 22.71 3.77 7.86
C ILE A 183 23.34 2.88 6.78
N GLY A 184 24.20 1.94 7.17
CA GLY A 184 24.83 0.97 6.27
C GLY A 184 23.80 0.11 5.52
N ALA A 185 22.85 -0.49 6.24
CA ALA A 185 21.78 -1.29 5.64
C ALA A 185 20.90 -0.44 4.69
N SER A 186 20.60 0.81 5.05
CA SER A 186 19.88 1.75 4.18
C SER A 186 20.63 2.06 2.90
N LYS A 187 21.93 2.35 2.99
CA LYS A 187 22.76 2.61 1.79
C LYS A 187 22.81 1.40 0.86
N GLN A 188 22.93 0.19 1.42
CA GLN A 188 22.88 -1.04 0.63
C GLN A 188 21.53 -1.21 -0.07
N LEU A 189 20.42 -1.04 0.65
CA LEU A 189 19.07 -1.06 0.06
C LEU A 189 18.96 -0.05 -1.11
N LEU A 190 19.32 1.21 -0.86
CA LEU A 190 19.22 2.28 -1.83
C LEU A 190 20.08 2.03 -3.07
N LYS A 191 21.30 1.51 -2.89
CA LYS A 191 22.20 1.12 -3.97
C LYS A 191 21.62 -0.02 -4.80
N SER A 192 21.05 -1.05 -4.18
CA SER A 192 20.38 -2.13 -4.94
C SER A 192 19.19 -1.58 -5.73
N LEU A 193 18.38 -0.69 -5.14
CA LEU A 193 17.24 -0.08 -5.82
C LEU A 193 17.67 0.77 -7.03
N SER A 194 18.78 1.51 -6.96
CA SER A 194 19.24 2.34 -8.09
C SER A 194 20.09 1.63 -9.13
N ALA A 195 21.02 0.77 -8.72
CA ALA A 195 21.95 0.15 -9.66
C ALA A 195 21.36 -1.10 -10.32
N GLU A 196 20.66 -1.95 -9.56
CA GLU A 196 20.29 -3.29 -10.00
C GLU A 196 18.83 -3.37 -10.50
N TYR A 197 17.92 -2.65 -9.81
CA TYR A 197 16.47 -2.85 -9.99
C TYR A 197 15.72 -1.65 -10.57
N THR A 198 16.41 -0.60 -11.03
CA THR A 198 15.79 0.61 -11.61
C THR A 198 14.71 0.30 -12.64
N LYS A 199 14.95 -0.63 -13.58
CA LYS A 199 14.00 -1.01 -14.64
C LYS A 199 12.70 -1.63 -14.12
N HIS A 200 12.72 -2.19 -12.91
CA HIS A 200 11.54 -2.78 -12.26
C HIS A 200 10.82 -1.78 -11.36
N ILE A 201 11.55 -0.81 -10.81
CA ILE A 201 11.00 0.16 -9.86
C ILE A 201 10.36 1.34 -10.57
N GLN A 202 10.97 1.87 -11.63
CA GLN A 202 10.40 2.99 -12.39
C GLN A 202 8.93 2.81 -12.80
N PRO A 203 8.51 1.65 -13.34
CA PRO A 203 7.12 1.44 -13.76
C PRO A 203 6.16 1.16 -12.59
N CYS A 204 6.62 1.12 -11.33
CA CYS A 204 5.74 0.85 -10.21
C CYS A 204 4.72 1.98 -10.02
N SER A 205 3.46 1.58 -9.90
CA SER A 205 2.32 2.47 -9.66
C SER A 205 2.24 2.96 -8.21
N THR A 206 2.83 2.23 -7.27
CA THR A 206 2.79 2.53 -5.84
C THR A 206 4.06 2.03 -5.16
N PHE A 207 4.54 2.80 -4.18
CA PHE A 207 5.65 2.45 -3.31
C PHE A 207 5.15 2.30 -1.87
N TYR A 208 5.04 1.08 -1.39
CA TYR A 208 4.65 0.80 -0.02
C TYR A 208 5.86 0.80 0.90
N PHE A 209 5.77 1.55 1.99
CA PHE A 209 6.77 1.53 3.05
C PHE A 209 6.13 1.04 4.35
N VAL A 210 6.44 -0.19 4.74
CA VAL A 210 5.82 -0.88 5.86
C VAL A 210 6.79 -0.94 7.04
N VAL A 211 6.36 -0.47 8.20
CA VAL A 211 7.18 -0.39 9.41
C VAL A 211 6.63 -1.34 10.48
N ARG A 212 7.46 -2.27 10.98
CA ARG A 212 7.10 -3.17 12.09
C ARG A 212 6.94 -2.43 13.40
N ASP A 213 8.00 -1.74 13.80
CA ASP A 213 8.01 -0.93 15.01
C ASP A 213 8.57 0.46 14.70
N LYS A 214 7.76 1.50 14.93
CA LYS A 214 8.18 2.89 14.71
C LYS A 214 9.31 3.33 15.62
N LYS A 215 9.55 2.64 16.75
CA LYS A 215 10.62 2.98 17.69
C LYS A 215 11.95 2.33 17.31
N ALA A 216 11.91 1.08 16.86
CA ALA A 216 13.12 0.30 16.61
C ALA A 216 13.43 0.07 15.12
N SER A 217 12.49 0.35 14.21
CA SER A 217 12.67 0.17 12.76
C SER A 217 12.89 1.52 12.07
N MET A 218 13.56 1.49 10.91
CA MET A 218 13.77 2.69 10.09
C MET A 218 12.45 3.20 9.52
N THR A 219 12.25 4.51 9.58
CA THR A 219 11.08 5.17 8.97
C THR A 219 11.40 5.63 7.54
N LEU A 220 10.38 5.88 6.72
CA LEU A 220 10.60 6.43 5.39
C LEU A 220 11.33 7.77 5.44
N SER A 221 11.03 8.63 6.43
CA SER A 221 11.75 9.88 6.64
C SER A 221 13.23 9.67 6.94
N THR A 222 13.57 8.65 7.75
CA THR A 222 14.96 8.31 8.05
C THR A 222 15.70 7.90 6.78
N ILE A 223 15.11 7.02 5.97
CA ILE A 223 15.73 6.55 4.72
C ILE A 223 15.81 7.68 3.69
N ALA A 224 14.81 8.55 3.63
CA ALA A 224 14.83 9.75 2.78
C ALA A 224 15.98 10.68 3.15
N SER A 225 16.19 10.96 4.44
CA SER A 225 17.32 11.77 4.90
C SER A 225 18.68 11.13 4.56
N ILE A 226 18.80 9.80 4.70
CA ILE A 226 20.02 9.07 4.30
C ILE A 226 20.25 9.19 2.79
N ALA A 227 19.19 9.05 1.99
CA ALA A 227 19.25 9.19 0.55
C ALA A 227 19.65 10.60 0.11
N ASP A 228 19.12 11.63 0.75
CA ASP A 228 19.47 13.03 0.45
C ASP A 228 20.95 13.32 0.74
N ASN A 229 21.48 12.76 1.84
CA ASN A 229 22.91 12.87 2.19
C ASN A 229 23.84 12.08 1.25
N ALA A 230 23.31 11.08 0.53
CA ALA A 230 24.06 10.22 -0.38
C ALA A 230 23.61 10.38 -1.85
N LYS A 231 22.94 11.50 -2.17
CA LYS A 231 22.24 11.70 -3.44
C LYS A 231 23.17 11.64 -4.66
N GLU A 232 24.36 12.21 -4.54
CA GLU A 232 25.38 12.22 -5.60
C GLU A 232 25.96 10.82 -5.87
N GLU A 233 26.01 9.96 -4.85
CA GLU A 233 26.54 8.60 -4.95
C GLU A 233 25.51 7.61 -5.52
N LEU A 234 24.24 7.76 -5.13
CA LEU A 234 23.24 6.70 -5.29
C LEU A 234 22.37 6.81 -6.55
N GLY A 235 22.17 8.01 -7.13
CA GLY A 235 21.43 8.16 -8.40
C GLY A 235 20.04 7.50 -8.42
N LEU A 236 19.23 7.72 -7.39
CA LEU A 236 17.95 7.01 -7.19
C LEU A 236 16.93 7.26 -8.33
N PRO A 237 16.17 6.22 -8.74
CA PRO A 237 15.20 6.32 -9.85
C PRO A 237 13.83 6.90 -9.44
N PHE A 238 13.69 7.35 -8.18
CA PHE A 238 12.46 7.90 -7.62
C PHE A 238 12.80 8.96 -6.57
N SER A 239 11.81 9.80 -6.24
CA SER A 239 11.88 10.73 -5.12
C SER A 239 11.15 10.16 -3.91
N PHE A 240 11.66 10.41 -2.70
CA PHE A 240 10.95 10.11 -1.45
C PHE A 240 9.76 11.07 -1.17
N SER A 241 9.69 12.19 -1.90
CA SER A 241 8.54 13.11 -1.90
C SER A 241 7.47 12.76 -2.95
N ASP A 242 7.63 11.64 -3.67
CA ASP A 242 6.66 11.17 -4.66
C ASP A 242 5.32 10.80 -4.00
N SER A 243 4.20 11.23 -4.59
CA SER A 243 2.85 10.95 -4.09
C SER A 243 2.48 9.47 -4.12
N ARG A 244 3.25 8.64 -4.84
CA ARG A 244 3.10 7.19 -4.88
C ARG A 244 3.51 6.49 -3.58
N TRP A 245 4.18 7.18 -2.65
CA TRP A 245 4.55 6.61 -1.35
C TRP A 245 3.35 6.42 -0.43
N VAL A 246 3.17 5.20 0.06
CA VAL A 246 2.16 4.84 1.05
C VAL A 246 2.86 4.22 2.25
N GLN A 247 2.95 4.98 3.33
CA GLN A 247 3.46 4.50 4.60
C GLN A 247 2.37 3.76 5.39
N MET A 248 2.72 2.62 5.97
CA MET A 248 1.84 1.86 6.85
C MET A 248 2.62 1.05 7.91
N SER A 249 1.89 0.50 8.87
CA SER A 249 2.45 -0.44 9.85
C SER A 249 2.27 -1.88 9.36
N ASP A 250 3.17 -2.78 9.74
CA ASP A 250 3.12 -4.22 9.42
C ASP A 250 1.86 -4.93 9.94
N VAL A 251 1.11 -4.30 10.86
CA VAL A 251 -0.23 -4.73 11.28
C VAL A 251 -1.16 -4.93 10.07
N VAL A 252 -0.90 -4.28 8.94
CA VAL A 252 -1.59 -4.55 7.66
C VAL A 252 -1.54 -6.04 7.26
N PHE A 253 -0.48 -6.75 7.64
CA PHE A 253 -0.26 -8.16 7.33
C PHE A 253 -0.81 -9.11 8.40
N HIS A 254 -1.22 -8.61 9.56
CA HIS A 254 -1.75 -9.46 10.64
C HIS A 254 -3.15 -10.03 10.34
N GLY A 255 -3.81 -9.55 9.28
CA GLY A 255 -5.10 -10.07 8.81
C GLY A 255 -5.00 -11.44 8.11
N SER A 256 -3.84 -11.81 7.56
CA SER A 256 -3.62 -13.14 6.99
C SER A 256 -3.29 -14.12 8.11
N ARG A 257 -4.24 -15.01 8.42
CA ARG A 257 -4.17 -15.98 9.52
C ARG A 257 -2.86 -16.81 9.50
N ASN A 258 -2.30 -17.04 10.70
CA ASN A 258 -1.36 -18.11 11.10
C ASN A 258 0.03 -18.17 10.46
N VAL A 259 0.45 -17.23 9.62
CA VAL A 259 1.83 -17.22 9.06
C VAL A 259 2.57 -15.99 9.54
N SER A 260 3.64 -16.21 10.31
CA SER A 260 4.55 -15.12 10.69
C SER A 260 5.21 -14.57 9.44
N LEU A 261 5.10 -13.25 9.23
CA LEU A 261 5.79 -12.55 8.15
C LEU A 261 7.31 -12.65 8.29
N TYR A 262 7.79 -12.85 9.51
CA TYR A 262 9.21 -12.88 9.84
C TYR A 262 9.63 -14.31 10.21
N SER A 263 10.67 -14.82 9.56
CA SER A 263 11.32 -16.06 9.97
C SER A 263 12.35 -15.75 11.05
N ASN A 264 12.20 -16.40 12.21
CA ASN A 264 13.06 -16.22 13.40
C ASN A 264 13.25 -14.76 13.85
N GLU A 265 12.29 -13.87 13.54
CA GLU A 265 12.35 -12.41 13.76
C GLU A 265 13.49 -11.65 13.07
N GLU A 266 14.37 -12.34 12.33
CA GLU A 266 15.58 -11.77 11.73
C GLU A 266 15.43 -11.42 10.25
N SER A 267 14.53 -12.08 9.53
CA SER A 267 14.32 -11.85 8.10
C SER A 267 12.85 -11.95 7.73
N VAL A 268 12.47 -11.29 6.62
CA VAL A 268 11.14 -11.43 6.04
C VAL A 268 11.08 -12.75 5.28
N ASP A 269 10.04 -13.55 5.52
CA ASP A 269 9.78 -14.78 4.79
C ASP A 269 9.13 -14.47 3.44
N SER A 270 9.65 -15.07 2.37
CA SER A 270 9.16 -14.78 1.02
C SER A 270 7.76 -15.35 0.76
N ALA A 271 7.44 -16.55 1.26
CA ALA A 271 6.12 -17.14 1.03
C ALA A 271 5.04 -16.38 1.82
N ALA A 272 5.33 -16.03 3.07
CA ALA A 272 4.48 -15.22 3.92
C ALA A 272 4.24 -13.84 3.32
N LEU A 273 5.28 -13.17 2.83
CA LEU A 273 5.14 -11.86 2.19
C LEU A 273 4.26 -11.96 0.93
N LEU A 274 4.48 -12.95 0.07
CA LEU A 274 3.67 -13.15 -1.14
C LEU A 274 2.20 -13.38 -0.80
N GLN A 275 1.92 -14.22 0.22
CA GLN A 275 0.56 -14.45 0.69
C GLN A 275 -0.07 -13.16 1.24
N ALA A 276 0.68 -12.39 2.02
CA ALA A 276 0.19 -11.19 2.67
C ALA A 276 -0.12 -10.07 1.67
N VAL A 277 0.73 -9.85 0.66
CA VAL A 277 0.51 -8.80 -0.36
C VAL A 277 -0.59 -9.13 -1.37
N THR A 278 -0.92 -10.42 -1.52
CA THR A 278 -2.00 -10.90 -2.41
C THR A 278 -3.33 -11.06 -1.69
N HIS A 279 -3.40 -10.66 -0.41
CA HIS A 279 -4.61 -10.73 0.37
C HIS A 279 -5.14 -9.33 0.68
N GLY A 280 -6.41 -9.10 0.35
CA GLY A 280 -7.15 -7.91 0.75
C GLY A 280 -8.54 -8.30 1.24
N THR A 281 -9.26 -7.34 1.81
CA THR A 281 -10.64 -7.59 2.25
C THR A 281 -11.53 -6.40 1.96
N LEU A 282 -12.73 -6.65 1.46
CA LEU A 282 -13.79 -5.66 1.33
C LEU A 282 -14.87 -5.95 2.37
N GLU A 283 -15.05 -5.02 3.31
CA GLU A 283 -16.07 -5.08 4.35
C GLU A 283 -17.18 -4.09 4.01
N VAL A 284 -18.43 -4.56 3.95
CA VAL A 284 -19.60 -3.72 3.61
C VAL A 284 -20.75 -3.94 4.58
N ASP A 285 -21.59 -2.93 4.72
CA ASP A 285 -22.81 -2.96 5.54
C ASP A 285 -23.99 -3.62 4.81
N TYR A 286 -23.95 -3.72 3.48
CA TYR A 286 -25.01 -4.26 2.63
C TYR A 286 -24.44 -4.94 1.37
N VAL A 287 -24.98 -6.10 0.99
CA VAL A 287 -24.71 -6.76 -0.30
C VAL A 287 -25.90 -6.46 -1.23
N PRO A 288 -25.68 -5.90 -2.44
CA PRO A 288 -26.73 -5.82 -3.44
C PRO A 288 -27.23 -7.23 -3.77
N LYS A 289 -28.55 -7.47 -3.75
CA LYS A 289 -29.10 -8.72 -4.28
C LYS A 289 -28.59 -8.90 -5.71
N LYS A 290 -27.98 -10.06 -6.00
CA LYS A 290 -27.65 -10.46 -7.38
C LYS A 290 -28.85 -10.16 -8.27
N LYS A 291 -28.61 -9.50 -9.42
CA LYS A 291 -29.65 -9.34 -10.44
C LYS A 291 -30.22 -10.73 -10.71
N GLU A 292 -31.48 -10.95 -10.35
CA GLU A 292 -32.23 -12.10 -10.84
C GLU A 292 -32.16 -12.03 -12.37
N ASP A 293 -31.76 -13.14 -12.99
CA ASP A 293 -31.86 -13.32 -14.43
C ASP A 293 -33.30 -12.97 -14.82
N ALA A 294 -33.44 -11.97 -15.70
CA ALA A 294 -34.74 -11.60 -16.23
C ALA A 294 -35.43 -12.86 -16.75
N PRO A 295 -36.71 -13.12 -16.39
CA PRO A 295 -37.40 -14.30 -16.86
C PRO A 295 -37.35 -14.30 -18.39
N SER A 296 -36.78 -15.37 -18.95
CA SER A 296 -36.77 -15.68 -20.36
C SER A 296 -38.17 -15.46 -20.91
N GLN A 297 -38.32 -14.51 -21.85
CA GLN A 297 -39.56 -14.30 -22.57
C GLN A 297 -40.05 -15.67 -23.11
N PRO A 298 -41.34 -16.01 -22.93
CA PRO A 298 -41.86 -17.22 -23.53
C PRO A 298 -41.76 -17.07 -25.05
N ALA A 299 -41.24 -18.11 -25.68
CA ALA A 299 -41.20 -18.23 -27.13
C ALA A 299 -42.59 -17.96 -27.70
N ALA A 300 -42.69 -16.98 -28.60
CA ALA A 300 -43.86 -16.82 -29.44
C ALA A 300 -43.97 -18.07 -30.33
N SER A 301 -44.83 -18.99 -29.94
CA SER A 301 -45.37 -20.03 -30.84
C SER A 301 -46.31 -19.35 -31.82
N GLY A 302 -46.08 -19.60 -33.11
CA GLY A 302 -46.86 -19.09 -34.24
C GLY A 302 -48.25 -19.69 -34.38
#